data_AF-A0A3D2YEF5-F1
#
_entry.id   AF-A0A3D2YEF5-F1
#
_cell.length_a   1.000
_cell.length_b   1.000
_cell.length_c   1.000
_cell.angle_alpha   90.00
_cell.angle_beta   90.00
_cell.angle_gamma   90.00
#
_symmetry.space_group_name_H-M   'P 1'
#
loop_
_entity.id
_entity.type
_entity.pdbx_description
1 polymer ?
#
loop_
_entity_poly.entity_id
_entity_poly.type
_entity_poly.pdbx_seq_one_letter_code
_entity_poly.pdbx_strand_id
1 'polypeptide(L)'
;MCEKITNVPALFGQMVFGEQQMQQRLPADIYQKWQQCLAQGTPLDRSTAGEIANAMKDWALEKGATHYTHWFQPMTGFTAEKHDSFITRDGKDGVVMELSAKELSKGEADASSFP
;
A
#
# COMPACT_ATOMS: atom_id res chain seq x y z
N MET A 1 21.51 -11.98 -32.79
CA MET A 1 20.58 -11.41 -31.79
C MET A 1 21.15 -11.79 -30.43
N CYS A 2 21.51 -10.81 -29.59
CA CYS A 2 22.02 -11.09 -28.25
C CYS A 2 20.81 -11.41 -27.36
N GLU A 3 20.72 -12.64 -26.86
CA GLU A 3 19.67 -13.02 -25.91
C GLU A 3 19.82 -12.15 -24.66
N LYS A 4 18.78 -11.39 -24.31
CA LYS A 4 18.69 -10.74 -23.01
C LYS A 4 18.54 -11.83 -21.97
N ILE A 5 19.61 -12.14 -21.24
CA ILE A 5 19.54 -13.00 -20.07
C ILE A 5 18.72 -12.27 -19.01
N THR A 6 17.50 -12.76 -18.77
CA THR A 6 16.62 -12.23 -17.73
C THR A 6 17.04 -12.82 -16.38
N ASN A 7 17.55 -11.97 -15.48
CA ASN A 7 17.86 -12.38 -14.11
C ASN A 7 16.56 -12.45 -13.29
N VAL A 8 15.90 -13.61 -13.34
CA VAL A 8 14.63 -13.86 -12.63
C VAL A 8 14.74 -13.61 -11.12
N PRO A 9 15.79 -14.07 -10.41
CA PRO A 9 15.98 -13.73 -9.00
C PRO A 9 16.00 -12.24 -8.68
N ALA A 10 16.55 -11.40 -9.58
CA ALA A 10 16.57 -9.95 -9.38
C ALA A 10 15.21 -9.28 -9.62
N LEU A 11 14.35 -9.88 -10.45
CA LEU A 11 13.02 -9.36 -10.77
C LEU A 11 11.94 -9.79 -9.78
N PHE A 12 12.08 -10.99 -9.22
CA PHE A 12 11.08 -11.55 -8.31
C PHE A 12 10.92 -10.67 -7.07
N GLY A 13 9.68 -10.27 -6.76
CA GLY A 13 9.36 -9.44 -5.58
C GLY A 13 9.85 -7.99 -5.65
N GLN A 14 10.50 -7.54 -6.74
CA GLN A 14 11.09 -6.20 -6.81
C GLN A 14 10.06 -5.04 -6.72
N MET A 15 8.79 -5.36 -7.03
CA MET A 15 7.62 -4.46 -6.98
C MET A 15 6.65 -4.86 -5.85
N VAL A 16 7.17 -5.44 -4.76
CA VAL A 16 6.37 -5.80 -3.59
C VAL A 16 6.87 -5.02 -2.38
N PHE A 17 5.98 -4.28 -1.74
CA PHE A 17 6.25 -3.66 -0.43
C PHE A 17 6.11 -4.72 0.67
N GLY A 18 7.13 -5.58 0.79
CA GLY A 18 7.19 -6.66 1.77
C GLY A 18 7.97 -6.29 3.04
N GLU A 19 8.22 -7.30 3.88
CA GLU A 19 8.92 -7.15 5.16
C GLU A 19 10.28 -6.47 5.04
N GLN A 20 11.06 -6.80 4.02
CA GLN A 20 12.36 -6.18 3.77
C GLN A 20 12.23 -4.66 3.58
N GLN A 21 11.23 -4.22 2.81
CA GLN A 21 11.01 -2.79 2.55
C GLN A 21 10.48 -2.08 3.80
N MET A 22 9.58 -2.74 4.55
CA MET A 22 9.08 -2.24 5.83
C MET A 22 10.21 -2.07 6.85
N GLN A 23 11.07 -3.08 7.01
CA GLN A 23 12.18 -3.03 7.96
C GLN A 23 13.22 -1.94 7.61
N GLN A 24 13.43 -1.65 6.33
CA GLN A 24 14.35 -0.60 5.88
C GLN A 24 13.80 0.82 6.04
N ARG A 25 12.47 0.98 6.00
CA ARG A 25 11.82 2.31 5.91
C ARG A 25 11.10 2.74 7.18
N LEU A 26 10.61 1.78 7.96
CA LEU A 26 9.86 2.07 9.17
C LEU A 26 10.79 2.25 10.37
N PRO A 27 10.41 3.12 11.33
CA PRO A 27 11.02 3.10 12.65
C PRO A 27 10.93 1.71 13.30
N ALA A 28 11.94 1.37 14.10
CA ALA A 28 12.04 0.04 14.71
C ALA A 28 10.83 -0.31 15.59
N ASP A 29 10.26 0.67 16.31
CA ASP A 29 9.09 0.47 17.16
C ASP A 29 7.81 0.23 16.34
N ILE A 30 7.65 0.93 15.20
CA ILE A 30 6.52 0.75 14.28
C ILE A 30 6.58 -0.64 13.63
N TYR A 31 7.76 -1.05 13.17
CA TYR A 31 7.96 -2.38 12.59
C TYR A 31 7.68 -3.49 13.61
N GLN A 32 8.16 -3.35 14.84
CA GLN A 32 7.87 -4.31 15.92
C GLN A 32 6.38 -4.40 16.26
N LYS A 33 5.68 -3.26 16.34
CA LYS A 33 4.22 -3.25 16.56
C LYS A 33 3.48 -3.97 15.44
N TRP A 34 3.86 -3.72 14.19
CA TRP A 34 3.29 -4.42 13.03
C TRP A 34 3.50 -5.94 13.12
N GLN A 35 4.71 -6.40 13.44
CA GLN A 35 5.00 -7.83 13.63
C GLN A 35 4.16 -8.45 14.76
N GLN A 36 3.98 -7.74 15.86
CA GLN A 36 3.14 -8.20 16.98
C GLN A 36 1.68 -8.31 16.57
N CYS A 37 1.13 -7.31 15.88
CA CYS A 37 -0.24 -7.36 15.36
C CYS A 37 -0.44 -8.54 14.41
N LEU A 38 0.54 -8.79 13.52
CA LEU A 38 0.51 -9.92 12.60
C LEU A 38 0.52 -11.27 13.34
N ALA A 39 1.39 -11.42 14.34
CA ALA A 39 1.51 -12.66 15.12
C ALA A 39 0.29 -12.94 16.00
N GLN A 40 -0.35 -11.89 16.53
CA GLN A 40 -1.49 -12.01 17.45
C GLN A 40 -2.84 -11.95 16.73
N GLY A 41 -2.88 -11.59 15.45
CA GLY A 41 -4.11 -11.35 14.71
C GLY A 41 -4.90 -10.14 15.24
N THR A 42 -4.23 -9.17 15.85
CA THR A 42 -4.87 -7.98 16.42
C THR A 42 -4.88 -6.82 15.41
N PRO A 43 -5.85 -5.89 15.52
CA PRO A 43 -5.87 -4.71 14.68
C PRO A 43 -4.65 -3.81 14.90
N LEU A 44 -4.13 -3.22 13.81
CA LEU A 44 -3.15 -2.15 13.88
C LEU A 44 -3.79 -0.88 14.45
N ASP A 45 -3.10 -0.21 15.36
CA ASP A 45 -3.51 1.11 15.79
C ASP A 45 -3.34 2.13 14.66
N ARG A 46 -4.14 3.20 14.70
CA ARG A 46 -4.20 4.19 13.63
C ARG A 46 -2.90 4.96 13.42
N SER A 47 -2.09 5.11 14.46
CA SER A 47 -0.80 5.80 14.36
C SER A 47 0.19 4.93 13.59
N THR A 48 0.33 3.67 14.00
CA THR A 48 1.20 2.69 13.34
C THR A 48 0.76 2.47 11.88
N ALA A 49 -0.54 2.36 11.63
CA ALA A 49 -1.07 2.29 10.26
C ALA A 49 -0.75 3.54 9.44
N GLY A 50 -0.75 4.74 10.04
CA GLY A 50 -0.41 5.98 9.35
C GLY A 50 1.04 6.02 8.89
N GLU A 51 1.97 5.61 9.75
CA GLU A 51 3.39 5.52 9.43
C GLU A 51 3.64 4.50 8.31
N ILE A 52 2.98 3.34 8.37
CA ILE A 52 3.03 2.32 7.31
C ILE A 52 2.47 2.87 5.99
N ALA A 53 1.32 3.55 6.02
CA ALA A 53 0.72 4.14 4.82
C ALA A 53 1.65 5.15 4.16
N ASN A 54 2.31 6.00 4.96
CA ASN A 54 3.26 6.98 4.44
C ASN A 54 4.48 6.29 3.80
N ALA A 55 5.06 5.28 4.47
CA ALA A 55 6.18 4.52 3.93
C ALA A 55 5.82 3.75 2.65
N MET A 56 4.61 3.19 2.58
CA MET A 56 4.07 2.53 1.38
C MET A 56 3.95 3.50 0.20
N LYS A 57 3.39 4.70 0.46
CA LYS A 57 3.24 5.75 -0.53
C LYS A 57 4.60 6.18 -1.08
N ASP A 58 5.55 6.52 -0.20
CA ASP A 58 6.87 6.98 -0.62
C ASP A 58 7.59 5.91 -1.46
N TRP A 59 7.53 4.64 -1.04
CA TRP A 59 8.07 3.53 -1.83
C TRP A 59 7.38 3.38 -3.19
N ALA A 60 6.06 3.52 -3.26
CA ALA A 60 5.32 3.40 -4.50
C ALA A 60 5.65 4.55 -5.46
N LEU A 61 5.75 5.78 -4.95
CA LEU A 61 6.14 6.97 -5.72
C LEU A 61 7.57 6.82 -6.29
N GLU A 62 8.52 6.30 -5.52
CA GLU A 62 9.88 6.00 -6.02
C GLU A 62 9.89 4.98 -7.17
N LYS A 63 8.89 4.10 -7.20
CA LYS A 63 8.67 3.12 -8.28
C LYS A 63 7.85 3.69 -9.46
N GLY A 64 7.46 4.96 -9.40
CA GLY A 64 6.69 5.64 -10.45
C GLY A 64 5.18 5.44 -10.37
N ALA A 65 4.66 4.90 -9.27
CA ALA A 65 3.22 4.81 -9.07
C ALA A 65 2.61 6.20 -8.91
N THR A 66 1.42 6.40 -9.47
CA THR A 66 0.65 7.67 -9.38
C THR A 66 -0.70 7.50 -8.70
N HIS A 67 -1.14 6.24 -8.58
CA HIS A 67 -2.44 5.84 -8.05
C HIS A 67 -2.26 4.60 -7.15
N TYR A 68 -3.27 4.37 -6.31
CA TYR A 68 -3.45 3.14 -5.56
C TYR A 68 -4.86 2.58 -5.81
N THR A 69 -5.05 1.31 -5.46
CA THR A 69 -6.36 0.65 -5.48
C THR A 69 -6.46 -0.30 -4.30
N HIS A 70 -7.64 -0.42 -3.71
CA HIS A 70 -7.95 -1.56 -2.84
C HIS A 70 -8.25 -2.75 -3.73
N TRP A 71 -7.28 -3.65 -3.89
CA TRP A 71 -7.47 -4.84 -4.71
C TRP A 71 -8.24 -5.91 -3.93
N PHE A 72 -9.41 -6.30 -4.43
CA PHE A 72 -10.21 -7.39 -3.88
C PHE A 72 -10.91 -8.16 -5.01
N GLN A 73 -11.27 -9.41 -4.74
CA GLN A 73 -11.99 -10.25 -5.68
C GLN A 73 -13.43 -10.43 -5.20
N PRO A 74 -14.42 -9.75 -5.82
CA PRO A 74 -15.81 -9.91 -5.41
C PRO A 74 -16.35 -11.29 -5.85
N MET A 75 -17.32 -11.81 -5.09
CA MET A 75 -17.93 -13.12 -5.34
C MET A 75 -18.82 -13.16 -6.60
N THR A 76 -18.92 -12.05 -7.33
CA THR A 76 -19.69 -11.91 -8.58
C THR A 76 -18.96 -12.48 -9.80
N GLY A 77 -17.70 -12.89 -9.68
CA GLY A 77 -16.91 -13.48 -10.77
C GLY A 77 -16.28 -12.47 -11.73
N PHE A 78 -16.47 -11.16 -11.49
CA PHE A 78 -15.82 -10.08 -12.24
C PHE A 78 -14.84 -9.33 -11.33
N THR A 79 -13.76 -8.77 -11.87
CA THR A 79 -12.86 -7.89 -11.09
C THR A 79 -13.34 -6.45 -11.22
N ALA A 80 -13.51 -5.77 -10.08
CA ALA A 80 -13.73 -4.33 -10.04
C ALA A 80 -12.52 -3.68 -9.34
N GLU A 81 -11.92 -2.69 -9.99
CA GLU A 81 -10.83 -1.90 -9.42
C GLU A 81 -11.18 -0.42 -9.53
N LYS A 82 -10.79 0.35 -8.51
CA LYS A 82 -10.92 1.81 -8.50
C LYS A 82 -9.54 2.39 -8.27
N HIS A 83 -9.07 3.18 -9.23
CA HIS A 83 -7.75 3.82 -9.14
C HIS A 83 -7.92 5.20 -8.51
N ASP A 84 -7.46 5.34 -7.28
CA ASP A 84 -7.44 6.59 -6.54
C ASP A 84 -6.05 7.22 -6.61
N SER A 85 -5.99 8.53 -6.88
CA SER A 85 -4.72 9.26 -6.92
C SER A 85 -4.23 9.54 -5.51
N PHE A 86 -2.90 9.59 -5.32
CA PHE A 86 -2.32 10.10 -4.07
C PHE A 86 -2.57 11.61 -3.87
N ILE A 87 -2.99 12.33 -4.92
CA ILE A 87 -3.15 13.78 -4.87
C ILE A 87 -4.34 14.18 -3.99
N THR A 88 -4.08 14.99 -2.98
CA THR A 88 -5.07 15.64 -2.12
C THR A 88 -4.79 17.13 -2.04
N ARG A 89 -5.84 17.95 -1.87
CA ARG A 89 -5.70 19.41 -1.67
C ARG A 89 -5.05 19.69 -0.32
N ASP A 90 -4.12 20.64 -0.29
CA ASP A 90 -3.42 21.05 0.94
C ASP A 90 -4.25 21.98 1.86
N GLY A 91 -5.50 22.27 1.47
CA GLY A 91 -6.39 23.20 2.16
C GLY A 91 -6.24 24.66 1.76
N LYS A 92 -5.34 24.97 0.81
CA LYS A 92 -5.11 26.30 0.21
C LYS A 92 -5.19 26.18 -1.32
N ASP A 93 -4.16 26.66 -2.02
CA ASP A 93 -4.03 26.63 -3.48
C ASP A 93 -3.05 25.54 -3.97
N GLY A 94 -2.60 24.65 -3.08
CA GLY A 94 -1.60 23.62 -3.37
C GLY A 94 -2.17 22.20 -3.36
N VAL A 95 -1.29 21.27 -3.73
CA VAL A 95 -1.56 19.83 -3.69
C VAL A 95 -0.44 19.11 -2.94
N VAL A 96 -0.82 18.06 -2.22
CA VAL A 96 0.09 17.14 -1.55
C VAL A 96 -0.20 15.71 -1.98
N MET A 97 0.81 14.85 -1.90
CA MET A 97 0.63 13.41 -2.11
C MET A 97 0.51 12.70 -0.76
N GLU A 98 -0.64 12.08 -0.51
CA GLU A 98 -0.98 11.44 0.75
C GLU A 98 -1.55 10.03 0.52
N LEU A 99 -1.19 9.12 1.40
CA LEU A 99 -1.90 7.87 1.66
C LEU A 99 -2.05 7.77 3.17
N SER A 100 -3.28 7.81 3.68
CA SER A 100 -3.54 7.89 5.11
C SER A 100 -3.88 6.51 5.69
N ALA A 101 -3.81 6.39 7.02
CA ALA A 101 -4.25 5.18 7.74
C ALA A 101 -5.70 4.77 7.42
N LYS A 102 -6.57 5.73 7.03
CA LYS A 102 -7.96 5.44 6.66
C LYS A 102 -8.04 4.58 5.40
N GLU A 103 -7.11 4.81 4.48
CA GLU A 103 -6.99 4.06 3.23
C GLU A 103 -6.38 2.66 3.45
N LEU A 104 -5.89 2.34 4.66
CA LEU A 104 -5.48 0.98 5.01
C LEU A 104 -6.56 0.22 5.78
N SER A 105 -7.71 0.83 6.03
CA SER A 105 -8.79 0.20 6.76
C SER A 105 -9.45 -0.90 5.92
N LYS A 106 -9.80 -2.00 6.59
CA LYS A 106 -10.58 -3.09 6.00
C LYS A 106 -12.04 -2.64 5.86
N GLY A 107 -12.43 -2.17 4.67
CA GLY A 107 -13.83 -2.05 4.30
C GLY A 107 -14.46 -3.42 4.07
N GLU A 108 -15.79 -3.53 4.19
CA GLU A 108 -16.49 -4.72 3.71
C GLU A 108 -16.21 -4.85 2.20
N ALA A 109 -15.85 -6.06 1.74
CA ALA A 109 -15.60 -6.38 0.33
C ALA A 109 -16.88 -6.37 -0.52
N ASP A 110 -17.98 -5.92 0.08
CA ASP A 110 -19.23 -5.62 -0.56
C ASP A 110 -19.14 -4.20 -1.13
N ALA A 111 -18.77 -4.11 -2.40
CA ALA A 111 -18.83 -2.89 -3.19
C ALA A 111 -20.28 -2.35 -3.39
N SER A 112 -21.28 -2.70 -2.57
CA SER A 112 -22.67 -2.21 -2.60
C SER A 112 -22.83 -0.72 -2.34
N SER A 113 -21.74 -0.03 -1.99
CA SER A 113 -21.73 1.42 -1.80
C SER A 113 -21.44 2.22 -3.08
N PHE A 114 -21.28 1.56 -4.24
CA PHE A 114 -21.39 2.25 -5.52
C PHE A 114 -22.88 2.53 -5.85
N PRO A 115 -23.27 3.77 -6.21
CA PRO A 115 -24.58 4.04 -6.79
C PRO A 115 -24.74 3.44 -8.19
#